data_AF-A0A2E3J3M9-F1
#
_entry.id   AF-A0A2E3J3M9-F1
#
_cell.length_a   1.000
_cell.length_b   1.000
_cell.length_c   1.000
_cell.angle_alpha   90.00
_cell.angle_beta   90.00
_cell.angle_gamma   90.00
#
_symmetry.space_group_name_H-M   'P 1'
#
loop_
_entity.id
_entity.type
_entity.pdbx_description
1 polymer ?
#
loop_
_entity_poly.entity_id
_entity_poly.type
_entity_poly.pdbx_seq_one_letter_code
_entity_poly.pdbx_strand_id
1 'polypeptide(L)'
;MEYAAVVGGCEGCATPAGARLANRKATGTMPHALMLIFGDTLLAAEAFDRRLDDETRRIVLVDTFFGEAEESLRIADAMGKRLYGVRLDTPSELGGVTPDLAKEVRTRLDAGGHRDVMIFVSGGMNPDRIRSFATEGCKIDGFGVGSAISGARPIDFTADIKELDGHPIGKRGRSLGITPNPRLECIDLGNWLV
;
A
#
# COMPACT_ATOMS: atom_id res chain seq x y z
N MET A 1 7.59 -6.52 -9.06
CA MET A 1 6.62 -6.59 -7.94
C MET A 1 5.69 -5.39 -7.94
N GLU A 2 6.15 -4.17 -7.64
CA GLU A 2 5.25 -3.00 -7.54
C GLU A 2 4.51 -2.66 -8.83
N TYR A 3 5.15 -2.81 -10.01
CA TYR A 3 4.44 -2.70 -11.29
C TYR A 3 3.20 -3.62 -11.35
N ALA A 4 3.37 -4.90 -10.99
CA ALA A 4 2.28 -5.86 -10.97
C ALA A 4 1.23 -5.53 -9.90
N ALA A 5 1.64 -4.98 -8.76
CA ALA A 5 0.71 -4.50 -7.73
C ALA A 5 -0.15 -3.34 -8.24
N VAL A 6 0.45 -2.37 -8.94
CA VAL A 6 -0.27 -1.25 -9.56
C VAL A 6 -1.22 -1.74 -10.66
N VAL A 7 -0.76 -2.63 -11.54
CA VAL A 7 -1.64 -3.28 -12.54
C VAL A 7 -2.79 -4.06 -11.88
N GLY A 8 -2.53 -4.66 -10.72
CA GLY A 8 -3.51 -5.38 -9.90
C GLY A 8 -4.47 -4.47 -9.13
N GLY A 9 -4.31 -3.15 -9.16
CA GLY A 9 -5.23 -2.18 -8.58
C GLY A 9 -4.68 -1.34 -7.41
N CYS A 10 -3.41 -1.45 -7.05
CA CYS A 10 -2.81 -0.52 -6.08
C CYS A 10 -2.64 0.88 -6.69
N GLU A 11 -3.07 1.91 -5.96
CA GLU A 11 -3.00 3.30 -6.42
C GLU A 11 -1.55 3.85 -6.45
N GLY A 12 -0.70 3.37 -5.53
CA GLY A 12 0.66 3.87 -5.33
C GLY A 12 1.70 2.77 -5.24
N CYS A 13 2.97 3.19 -5.19
CA CYS A 13 4.14 2.34 -5.05
C CYS A 13 5.18 3.06 -4.16
N ALA A 14 6.01 2.28 -3.46
CA ALA A 14 6.95 2.80 -2.49
C ALA A 14 8.35 3.04 -3.06
N THR A 15 8.78 2.27 -4.07
CA THR A 15 10.14 2.37 -4.60
C THR A 15 10.22 3.23 -5.87
N PRO A 16 11.32 3.99 -6.08
CA PRO A 16 11.54 4.73 -7.33
C PRO A 16 11.58 3.84 -8.58
N ALA A 17 12.10 2.62 -8.46
CA ALA A 17 12.19 1.68 -9.57
C ALA A 17 10.81 1.15 -9.99
N GLY A 18 9.99 0.75 -9.02
CA GLY A 18 8.61 0.33 -9.28
C GLY A 18 7.75 1.47 -9.83
N ALA A 19 7.92 2.67 -9.29
CA ALA A 19 7.25 3.87 -9.77
C ALA A 19 7.58 4.18 -11.23
N ARG A 20 8.86 4.10 -11.62
CA ARG A 20 9.28 4.29 -13.00
C ARG A 20 8.65 3.26 -13.94
N LEU A 21 8.66 1.98 -13.56
CA LEU A 21 8.06 0.91 -14.36
C LEU A 21 6.54 1.07 -14.51
N ALA A 22 5.87 1.55 -13.46
CA ALA A 22 4.43 1.78 -13.45
C ALA A 22 4.00 3.14 -14.03
N ASN A 23 4.94 3.97 -14.46
CA ASN A 23 4.71 5.37 -14.85
C ASN A 23 3.94 6.15 -13.78
N ARG A 24 4.37 6.02 -12.52
CA ARG A 24 3.81 6.71 -11.33
C ARG A 24 4.90 7.48 -10.58
N LYS A 25 4.49 8.36 -9.67
CA LYS A 25 5.39 8.93 -8.64
C LYS A 25 5.47 7.95 -7.47
N ALA A 26 6.66 7.72 -6.94
CA ALA A 26 6.83 6.96 -5.70
C ALA A 26 6.25 7.76 -4.53
N THR A 27 5.63 7.05 -3.59
CA THR A 27 4.99 7.64 -2.41
C THR A 27 5.52 6.98 -1.15
N GLY A 28 5.69 7.75 -0.08
CA GLY A 28 6.07 7.25 1.23
C GLY A 28 5.62 8.21 2.32
N THR A 29 5.64 7.72 3.55
CA THR A 29 5.38 8.53 4.75
C THR A 29 6.65 8.60 5.60
N MET A 30 6.58 9.28 6.74
CA MET A 30 7.68 9.27 7.71
C MET A 30 7.89 7.85 8.28
N PRO A 31 9.14 7.36 8.43
CA PRO A 31 9.45 6.09 9.08
C PRO A 31 9.67 6.25 10.59
N HIS A 32 9.44 5.21 11.39
CA HIS A 32 9.72 5.22 12.84
C HIS A 32 11.14 5.66 13.20
N ALA A 33 12.13 5.30 12.36
CA ALA A 33 13.53 5.71 12.56
C ALA A 33 13.69 7.23 12.70
N LEU A 34 12.85 8.02 12.01
CA LEU A 34 12.89 9.47 12.12
C LEU A 34 12.42 9.93 13.50
N MET A 35 11.29 9.42 13.98
CA MET A 35 10.78 9.70 15.34
C MET A 35 11.80 9.28 16.41
N LEU A 36 12.44 8.12 16.25
CA LEU A 36 13.44 7.60 17.17
C LEU A 36 14.70 8.49 17.23
N ILE A 37 15.18 9.02 16.09
CA ILE A 37 16.34 9.92 16.05
C ILE A 37 16.05 11.24 16.76
N PHE A 38 14.85 11.79 16.59
CA PHE A 38 14.44 13.04 17.24
C PHE A 38 14.02 12.85 18.70
N GLY A 39 13.69 11.62 19.10
CA GLY A 39 13.21 11.29 20.44
C GLY A 39 11.78 11.74 20.74
N ASP A 40 11.07 12.30 19.77
CA ASP A 40 9.70 12.77 19.88
C ASP A 40 9.04 12.87 18.49
N THR A 41 7.78 12.44 18.38
CA THR A 41 7.05 12.42 17.12
C THR A 41 6.77 13.81 16.57
N LEU A 42 6.43 14.78 17.43
CA LEU A 42 6.12 16.14 17.00
C LEU A 42 7.37 16.84 16.49
N LEU A 43 8.50 16.72 17.20
CA LEU A 43 9.78 17.27 16.74
C LEU A 43 10.19 16.70 15.38
N ALA A 44 10.01 15.39 15.18
CA ALA A 44 10.25 14.74 13.90
C ALA A 44 9.32 15.28 12.79
N ALA A 45 8.02 15.43 13.09
CA ALA A 45 7.02 15.89 12.13
C ALA A 45 7.26 17.35 11.70
N GLU A 46 7.61 18.23 12.64
CA GLU A 46 7.98 19.61 12.33
C GLU A 46 9.30 19.70 11.55
N ALA A 47 10.28 18.85 11.86
CA ALA A 47 11.53 18.80 11.10
C ALA A 47 11.31 18.34 9.65
N PHE A 48 10.45 17.34 9.45
CA PHE A 48 10.04 16.86 8.13
C PHE A 48 9.30 17.96 7.35
N ASP A 49 8.36 18.63 8.01
CA ASP A 49 7.59 19.72 7.43
C ASP A 49 8.47 20.90 6.95
N ARG A 50 9.48 21.28 7.73
CA ARG A 50 10.41 22.36 7.34
C ARG A 50 11.29 22.03 6.13
N ARG A 51 11.53 20.75 5.84
CA ARG A 51 12.58 20.33 4.90
C ARG A 51 12.07 19.90 3.54
N LEU A 52 10.85 19.39 3.46
CA LEU A 52 10.25 18.86 2.22
C LEU A 52 9.32 19.87 1.55
N ASP A 53 9.18 19.72 0.23
CA ASP A 53 8.28 20.53 -0.59
C ASP A 53 6.80 20.35 -0.22
N ASP A 54 5.97 21.31 -0.62
CA ASP A 54 4.52 21.30 -0.35
C ASP A 54 3.77 20.17 -1.07
N GLU A 55 4.34 19.57 -2.13
CA GLU A 55 3.73 18.42 -2.81
C GLU A 55 3.78 17.16 -1.94
N THR A 56 4.74 17.06 -1.01
CA THR A 56 4.90 15.91 -0.14
C THR A 56 3.90 15.95 1.02
N ARG A 57 2.95 15.01 1.05
CA ARG A 57 1.94 14.94 2.12
C ARG A 57 2.59 14.65 3.47
N ARG A 58 2.25 15.42 4.50
CA ARG A 58 2.65 15.18 5.89
C ARG A 58 1.75 14.11 6.50
N ILE A 59 2.17 12.85 6.36
CA ILE A 59 1.53 11.70 6.99
C ILE A 59 2.44 11.19 8.10
N VAL A 60 1.98 11.33 9.35
CA VAL A 60 2.80 11.08 10.56
C VAL A 60 2.47 9.72 11.16
N LEU A 61 3.50 8.92 11.45
CA LEU A 61 3.37 7.70 12.26
C LEU A 61 3.14 8.06 13.73
N VAL A 62 2.11 7.49 14.34
CA VAL A 62 1.66 7.89 15.69
C VAL A 62 1.79 6.79 16.75
N ASP A 63 2.30 5.62 16.37
CA ASP A 63 2.46 4.44 17.24
C ASP A 63 3.90 4.22 17.73
N THR A 64 4.76 5.25 17.70
CA THR A 64 6.18 5.10 18.11
C THR A 64 6.40 5.15 19.62
N PHE A 65 5.80 6.12 20.32
CA PHE A 65 6.08 6.40 21.73
C PHE A 65 4.85 6.35 22.64
N PHE A 66 3.72 6.85 22.15
CA PHE A 66 2.49 7.00 22.93
C PHE A 66 1.34 6.26 22.26
N GLY A 67 0.20 6.18 22.97
CA GLY A 67 -1.03 5.64 22.40
C GLY A 67 -1.49 6.49 21.20
N GLU A 68 -1.89 5.82 20.13
CA GLU A 68 -2.10 6.42 18.82
C GLU A 68 -3.19 7.49 18.84
N ALA A 69 -4.23 7.32 19.66
CA ALA A 69 -5.31 8.28 19.78
C ALA A 69 -4.88 9.58 20.48
N GLU A 70 -4.00 9.49 21.49
CA GLU A 70 -3.42 10.66 22.16
C GLU A 70 -2.42 11.36 21.28
N GLU A 71 -1.54 10.59 20.65
CA GLU A 71 -0.50 11.14 19.79
C GLU A 71 -1.10 11.78 18.53
N SER A 72 -2.12 11.16 17.93
CA SER A 72 -2.81 11.75 16.77
C SER A 72 -3.39 13.13 17.09
N LEU A 73 -4.03 13.29 18.26
CA LEU A 73 -4.59 14.57 18.67
C LEU A 73 -3.48 15.60 18.94
N ARG A 74 -2.42 15.21 19.66
CA ARG A 74 -1.27 16.07 19.95
C ARG A 74 -0.62 16.59 18.67
N ILE A 75 -0.40 15.72 17.68
CA ILE A 75 0.20 16.10 16.40
C ILE A 75 -0.75 17.00 15.61
N ALA A 76 -2.04 16.69 15.56
CA ALA A 76 -3.03 17.50 14.85
C ALA A 76 -3.16 18.91 15.44
N ASP A 77 -3.18 19.05 16.77
CA ASP A 77 -3.22 20.35 17.45
C ASP A 77 -2.01 21.23 17.11
N ALA A 78 -0.81 20.65 17.05
CA ALA A 78 0.42 21.40 16.80
C ALA A 78 0.68 21.68 15.31
N MET A 79 0.36 20.73 14.42
CA MET A 79 0.60 20.88 12.99
C MET A 79 -0.53 21.63 12.28
N GLY A 80 -1.76 21.54 12.78
CA GLY A 80 -2.95 22.12 12.18
C GLY A 80 -3.10 21.70 10.72
N LYS A 81 -3.42 22.66 9.84
CA LYS A 81 -3.64 22.44 8.40
C LYS A 81 -2.43 21.88 7.64
N ARG A 82 -1.24 21.89 8.24
CA ARG A 82 -0.03 21.28 7.64
C ARG A 82 -0.07 19.76 7.71
N LEU A 83 -0.82 19.20 8.66
CA LEU A 83 -0.98 17.74 8.79
C LEU A 83 -1.97 17.25 7.74
N TYR A 84 -1.51 16.38 6.84
CA TYR A 84 -2.38 15.74 5.87
C TYR A 84 -3.10 14.53 6.49
N GLY A 85 -2.40 13.76 7.32
CA GLY A 85 -2.98 12.58 7.96
C GLY A 85 -2.08 11.93 8.99
N VAL A 86 -2.62 10.94 9.68
CA VAL A 86 -1.89 10.05 10.60
C VAL A 86 -1.83 8.64 10.02
N ARG A 87 -0.77 7.90 10.32
CA ARG A 87 -0.61 6.49 9.94
C ARG A 87 -0.54 5.64 11.20
N LEU A 88 -1.42 4.64 11.26
CA LEU A 88 -1.46 3.62 12.31
C LEU A 88 -0.70 2.39 11.80
N ASP A 89 0.35 2.00 12.51
CA ASP A 89 1.19 0.83 12.18
C ASP A 89 1.46 -0.06 13.39
N THR A 90 0.53 -0.03 14.36
CA THR A 90 0.63 -0.69 15.67
C THR A 90 1.19 -2.11 15.55
N PRO A 91 2.23 -2.47 16.31
CA PRO A 91 2.84 -3.79 16.25
C PRO A 91 1.89 -4.89 16.75
N SER A 92 2.05 -6.10 16.24
CA SER A 92 1.21 -7.25 16.59
C SER A 92 1.25 -7.62 18.08
N GLU A 93 2.38 -7.34 18.73
CA GLU A 93 2.63 -7.53 20.16
C GLU A 93 1.71 -6.67 21.02
N LEU A 94 1.22 -5.55 20.47
CA LEU A 94 0.22 -4.66 21.08
C LEU A 94 -1.19 -4.90 20.53
N GLY A 95 -1.40 -5.98 19.78
CA GLY A 95 -2.70 -6.35 19.20
C GLY A 95 -2.91 -5.87 17.75
N GLY A 96 -1.98 -5.10 17.20
CA GLY A 96 -2.07 -4.55 15.85
C GLY A 96 -3.16 -3.48 15.70
N VAL A 97 -3.23 -2.88 14.51
CA VAL A 97 -4.29 -1.89 14.24
C VAL A 97 -5.65 -2.57 14.13
N THR A 98 -6.57 -2.21 15.02
CA THR A 98 -7.95 -2.72 15.08
C THR A 98 -8.97 -1.67 14.58
N PRO A 99 -10.16 -2.11 14.15
CA PRO A 99 -11.29 -1.21 13.85
C PRO A 99 -11.64 -0.25 14.99
N ASP A 100 -11.63 -0.73 16.23
CA ASP A 100 -11.92 0.08 17.42
C ASP A 100 -10.86 1.15 17.66
N LEU A 101 -9.56 0.81 17.51
CA LEU A 101 -8.49 1.79 17.60
C LEU A 101 -8.64 2.90 16.55
N ALA A 102 -8.95 2.52 15.30
CA ALA A 102 -9.16 3.50 14.23
C ALA A 102 -10.38 4.41 14.50
N LYS A 103 -11.47 3.86 15.05
CA LYS A 103 -12.66 4.63 15.46
C LYS A 103 -12.34 5.58 16.62
N GLU A 104 -11.54 5.14 17.58
CA GLU A 104 -11.09 5.97 18.69
C GLU A 104 -10.26 7.15 18.20
N VAL A 105 -9.24 6.90 17.37
CA VAL A 105 -8.41 7.94 16.73
C VAL A 105 -9.29 8.94 16.00
N ARG A 106 -10.22 8.45 15.16
CA ARG A 106 -11.18 9.31 14.43
C ARG A 106 -12.03 10.16 15.38
N THR A 107 -12.54 9.56 16.45
CA THR A 107 -13.39 10.24 17.45
C THR A 107 -12.61 11.35 18.16
N ARG A 108 -11.37 11.09 18.58
CA ARG A 108 -10.53 12.10 19.25
C ARG A 108 -10.15 13.24 18.31
N LEU A 109 -9.76 12.93 17.07
CA LEU A 109 -9.48 13.96 16.05
C LEU A 109 -10.72 14.82 15.77
N ASP A 110 -11.89 14.21 15.61
CA ASP A 110 -13.14 14.94 15.35
C ASP A 110 -13.55 15.82 16.53
N ALA A 111 -13.35 15.36 17.76
CA ALA A 111 -13.58 16.13 18.98
C ALA A 111 -12.61 17.31 19.13
N GLY A 112 -11.36 17.15 18.67
CA GLY A 112 -10.37 18.23 18.55
C GLY A 112 -10.61 19.20 17.38
N GLY A 113 -11.62 18.95 16.53
CA GLY A 113 -11.94 19.78 15.37
C GLY A 113 -11.19 19.43 14.08
N HIS A 114 -10.37 18.36 14.09
CA HIS A 114 -9.48 17.94 13.00
C HIS A 114 -10.14 16.93 12.05
N ARG A 115 -11.34 17.25 11.55
CA ARG A 115 -12.18 16.34 10.74
C ARG A 115 -11.62 16.03 9.36
N ASP A 116 -10.67 16.84 8.89
CA ASP A 116 -9.99 16.78 7.60
C ASP A 116 -8.69 15.97 7.63
N VAL A 117 -8.14 15.69 8.83
CA VAL A 117 -6.95 14.85 9.00
C VAL A 117 -7.27 13.43 8.57
N MET A 118 -6.60 12.91 7.54
CA MET A 118 -6.82 11.56 7.03
C MET A 118 -6.23 10.47 7.93
N ILE A 119 -6.79 9.27 7.89
CA ILE A 119 -6.30 8.09 8.63
C ILE A 119 -5.84 7.02 7.64
N PHE A 120 -4.56 6.68 7.74
CA PHE A 120 -3.93 5.60 7.00
C PHE A 120 -3.62 4.42 7.92
N VAL A 121 -3.78 3.20 7.43
CA VAL A 121 -3.51 1.98 8.20
C VAL A 121 -2.51 1.10 7.45
N SER A 122 -1.48 0.62 8.15
CA SER A 122 -0.55 -0.38 7.63
C SER A 122 -0.34 -1.51 8.63
N GLY A 123 0.67 -2.37 8.39
CA GLY A 123 1.00 -3.46 9.30
C GLY A 123 0.11 -4.69 9.11
N GLY A 124 0.57 -5.66 8.30
CA GLY A 124 -0.11 -6.94 8.14
C GLY A 124 -1.51 -6.87 7.52
N MET A 125 -1.78 -5.86 6.68
CA MET A 125 -3.05 -5.74 5.96
C MET A 125 -3.21 -6.86 4.93
N ASN A 126 -4.43 -7.41 4.84
CA ASN A 126 -4.85 -8.39 3.86
C ASN A 126 -6.35 -8.15 3.51
N PRO A 127 -6.92 -8.84 2.51
CA PRO A 127 -8.31 -8.62 2.11
C PRO A 127 -9.34 -8.76 3.24
N ASP A 128 -9.14 -9.71 4.15
CA ASP A 128 -10.08 -9.95 5.27
C ASP A 128 -10.02 -8.83 6.31
N ARG A 129 -8.82 -8.37 6.66
CA ARG A 129 -8.63 -7.22 7.56
C ARG A 129 -9.19 -5.95 6.94
N ILE A 130 -8.90 -5.65 5.67
CA ILE A 130 -9.47 -4.48 4.98
C ILE A 130 -11.01 -4.55 5.00
N ARG A 131 -11.59 -5.74 4.77
CA ARG A 131 -13.03 -5.95 4.84
C ARG A 131 -13.59 -5.74 6.25
N SER A 132 -12.86 -6.08 7.32
CA SER A 132 -13.33 -5.85 8.69
C SER A 132 -13.48 -4.36 8.98
N PHE A 133 -12.48 -3.53 8.63
CA PHE A 133 -12.59 -2.06 8.75
C PHE A 133 -13.79 -1.50 7.98
N ALA A 134 -14.02 -1.98 6.74
CA ALA A 134 -15.15 -1.55 5.92
C ALA A 134 -16.51 -1.96 6.53
N THR A 135 -16.63 -3.20 6.99
CA THR A 135 -17.85 -3.74 7.61
C THR A 135 -18.20 -3.00 8.89
N GLU A 136 -17.18 -2.61 9.65
CA GLU A 136 -17.33 -1.87 10.89
C GLU A 136 -17.54 -0.37 10.73
N GLY A 137 -17.58 0.13 9.48
CA GLY A 137 -17.83 1.53 9.19
C GLY A 137 -16.67 2.45 9.59
N CYS A 138 -15.44 1.94 9.67
CA CYS A 138 -14.27 2.76 9.95
C CYS A 138 -13.98 3.72 8.80
N LYS A 139 -13.75 4.99 9.12
CA LYS A 139 -13.29 6.00 8.16
C LYS A 139 -11.77 5.88 7.97
N ILE A 140 -11.36 5.00 7.06
CA ILE A 140 -9.96 4.82 6.65
C ILE A 140 -9.78 5.37 5.24
N ASP A 141 -8.78 6.24 5.06
CA ASP A 141 -8.52 6.94 3.79
C ASP A 141 -7.50 6.19 2.91
N GLY A 142 -6.72 5.28 3.50
CA GLY A 142 -5.82 4.43 2.72
C GLY A 142 -5.19 3.29 3.52
N PHE A 143 -4.82 2.23 2.80
CA PHE A 143 -4.18 1.04 3.36
C PHE A 143 -2.79 0.83 2.75
N GLY A 144 -1.78 0.68 3.61
CA GLY A 144 -0.47 0.18 3.23
C GLY A 144 -0.45 -1.35 3.26
N VAL A 145 -0.35 -1.98 2.09
CA VAL A 145 -0.36 -3.44 1.95
C VAL A 145 1.00 -3.93 1.45
N GLY A 146 1.70 -4.72 2.28
CA GLY A 146 3.02 -5.27 1.97
C GLY A 146 2.96 -6.77 1.67
N SER A 147 3.25 -7.58 2.69
CA SER A 147 3.45 -9.04 2.59
C SER A 147 2.32 -9.81 1.93
N ALA A 148 1.07 -9.37 2.08
CA ALA A 148 -0.07 -10.01 1.43
C ALA A 148 -0.01 -9.95 -0.11
N ILE A 149 0.65 -8.93 -0.68
CA ILE A 149 0.85 -8.78 -2.12
C ILE A 149 2.23 -9.32 -2.51
N SER A 150 3.29 -8.90 -1.81
CA SER A 150 4.66 -9.25 -2.17
C SER A 150 4.98 -10.74 -1.97
N GLY A 151 4.30 -11.37 -1.01
CA GLY A 151 4.39 -12.81 -0.73
C GLY A 151 3.33 -13.66 -1.44
N ALA A 152 2.60 -13.10 -2.40
CA ALA A 152 1.61 -13.86 -3.16
C ALA A 152 2.27 -15.07 -3.85
N ARG A 153 1.62 -16.23 -3.78
CA ARG A 153 2.13 -17.44 -4.43
C ARG A 153 2.15 -17.24 -5.95
N PRO A 154 3.26 -17.57 -6.63
CA PRO A 154 3.28 -17.58 -8.08
C PRO A 154 2.17 -18.44 -8.65
N ILE A 155 1.62 -18.03 -9.80
CA ILE A 155 0.71 -18.87 -10.58
C ILE A 155 1.59 -19.82 -11.38
N ASP A 156 1.49 -21.12 -11.11
CA ASP A 156 2.18 -22.13 -11.88
C ASP A 156 1.64 -22.16 -13.31
N PHE A 157 2.52 -21.88 -14.27
CA PHE A 157 2.19 -21.88 -15.69
C PHE A 157 3.13 -22.81 -16.44
N THR A 158 2.59 -23.60 -17.37
CA THR A 158 3.37 -24.47 -18.25
C THR A 158 3.18 -24.04 -19.70
N ALA A 159 4.27 -23.77 -20.41
CA ALA A 159 4.25 -23.67 -21.86
C ALA A 159 4.40 -25.07 -22.46
N ASP A 160 3.51 -25.43 -23.37
CA ASP A 160 3.51 -26.72 -24.07
C ASP A 160 3.31 -26.48 -25.57
N ILE A 161 4.01 -27.24 -26.40
CA ILE A 161 3.74 -27.27 -27.84
C ILE A 161 2.36 -27.90 -28.06
N LYS A 162 1.52 -27.20 -28.83
CA LYS A 162 0.15 -27.64 -29.21
C LYS A 162 -0.01 -27.88 -30.71
N GLU A 163 0.94 -27.44 -31.51
CA GLU A 163 0.95 -27.55 -32.96
C GLU A 163 2.39 -27.51 -33.46
N LEU A 164 2.71 -28.31 -34.46
CA LEU A 164 4.00 -28.30 -35.15
C LEU A 164 3.74 -28.26 -36.66
N ASP A 165 4.29 -27.28 -37.35
CA ASP A 165 4.15 -27.10 -38.81
C ASP A 165 2.68 -27.21 -39.29
N GLY A 166 1.75 -26.57 -38.58
CA GLY A 166 0.32 -26.60 -38.89
C GLY A 166 -0.42 -27.89 -38.49
N HIS A 167 0.26 -28.88 -37.89
CA HIS A 167 -0.34 -30.14 -37.47
C HIS A 167 -0.59 -30.14 -35.95
N PRO A 168 -1.85 -30.29 -35.49
CA PRO A 168 -2.18 -30.38 -34.07
C PRO A 168 -1.47 -31.56 -33.37
N ILE A 169 -0.61 -31.27 -32.40
CA ILE A 169 0.17 -32.27 -31.64
C ILE A 169 0.45 -31.77 -30.23
N GLY A 170 0.59 -32.65 -29.24
CA GLY A 170 0.84 -32.21 -27.87
C GLY A 170 1.01 -33.38 -26.91
N LYS A 171 1.52 -33.06 -25.71
CA LYS A 171 1.66 -34.06 -24.64
C LYS A 171 0.31 -34.50 -24.09
N ARG A 172 0.27 -35.68 -23.45
CA ARG A 172 -0.92 -36.20 -22.77
C ARG A 172 -1.48 -35.19 -21.75
N GLY A 173 -2.81 -35.07 -21.68
CA GLY A 173 -3.49 -34.17 -20.74
C GLY A 173 -3.58 -32.71 -21.20
N ARG A 174 -3.36 -32.43 -22.50
CA ARG A 174 -3.55 -31.13 -23.13
C ARG A 174 -4.49 -31.26 -24.33
N SER A 175 -5.24 -30.20 -24.62
CA SER A 175 -5.94 -30.08 -25.91
C SER A 175 -4.90 -29.93 -27.03
N LEU A 176 -5.21 -30.41 -28.24
CA LEU A 176 -4.35 -30.27 -29.41
C LEU A 176 -4.76 -29.05 -30.23
N GLY A 177 -3.83 -28.48 -30.97
CA GLY A 177 -4.04 -27.34 -31.87
C GLY A 177 -4.18 -26.00 -31.16
N ILE A 178 -4.21 -24.94 -31.97
CA ILE A 178 -4.43 -23.56 -31.52
C ILE A 178 -5.75 -23.47 -30.76
N THR A 179 -5.71 -22.92 -29.54
CA THR A 179 -6.92 -22.57 -28.79
C THR A 179 -7.24 -21.10 -29.07
N PRO A 180 -8.34 -20.79 -29.77
CA PRO A 180 -8.72 -19.41 -30.03
C PRO A 180 -8.94 -18.69 -28.71
N ASN A 181 -8.24 -17.58 -28.52
CA ASN A 181 -8.47 -16.68 -27.41
C ASN A 181 -8.49 -15.25 -27.96
N PRO A 182 -9.66 -14.57 -27.99
CA PRO A 182 -9.76 -13.25 -28.58
C PRO A 182 -8.97 -12.17 -27.82
N ARG A 183 -8.44 -12.50 -26.63
CA ARG A 183 -7.58 -11.62 -25.84
C ARG A 183 -6.09 -11.83 -26.11
N LEU A 184 -5.72 -12.82 -26.92
CA LEU A 184 -4.34 -13.09 -27.29
C LEU A 184 -4.10 -12.66 -28.74
N GLU A 185 -2.95 -12.05 -28.97
CA GLU A 185 -2.45 -11.72 -30.30
C GLU A 185 -1.15 -12.47 -30.56
N CYS A 186 -0.88 -12.76 -31.83
CA CYS A 186 0.40 -13.34 -32.22
C CYS A 186 1.47 -12.26 -32.07
N ILE A 187 2.49 -12.51 -31.26
CA ILE A 187 3.64 -11.62 -31.12
C ILE A 187 4.68 -12.04 -32.15
N ASP A 188 5.08 -11.10 -33.00
CA ASP A 188 6.23 -11.29 -33.89
C ASP A 188 7.52 -11.27 -33.07
N LEU A 189 8.11 -12.45 -32.89
CA LEU A 189 9.35 -12.65 -32.15
C LEU A 189 10.57 -12.08 -32.89
N GLY A 190 10.47 -11.77 -34.20
CA GLY A 190 11.54 -11.10 -34.95
C GLY A 190 11.89 -9.72 -34.38
N ASN A 191 10.94 -9.06 -33.72
CA ASN A 191 11.17 -7.77 -33.04
C ASN A 191 11.89 -7.90 -31.69
N TRP A 192 12.13 -9.11 -31.20
CA TRP A 192 12.78 -9.40 -29.91
C TRP A 192 14.20 -9.96 -30.07
N LEU A 193 14.61 -10.25 -31.30
CA LEU A 193 16.00 -10.60 -31.63
C LEU A 193 16.80 -9.29 -31.74
N VAL A 194 17.28 -8.79 -30.60
CA VAL A 194 18.32 -7.76 -30.52
C VAL A 194 19.66 -8.43 -30.26
#